data_AF-A0A7C8ZFW4-F1
#
_entry.id   AF-A0A7C8ZFW4-F1
#
_cell.length_a   1.000
_cell.length_b   1.000
_cell.length_c   1.000
_cell.angle_alpha   90.00
_cell.angle_beta   90.00
_cell.angle_gamma   90.00
#
_symmetry.space_group_name_H-M   'P 1'
#
loop_
_entity.id
_entity.type
_entity.pdbx_description
1 polymer ?
#
loop_
_entity_poly.entity_id
_entity_poly.type
_entity_poly.pdbx_seq_one_letter_code
_entity_poly.pdbx_strand_id
1 'polypeptide(L)'
;MIRLATPTSTRVIFLPLLLLICTIFFFLPQTQKLPQPKMAESLSRRYSDAYKRMFLIPRPDGTITRIIPVVFPTAATSTALCYKDSVINQVNRTWARLFLPKSGTKLPILVFIHGGGFVNGGAADPVHQSLCAEAAGRLGVLIVSVNYRLAPENRLPAAYDDVLEALTWVRDGKDEWVRQFGDLSR
;
A
#
# COMPACT_ATOMS: atom_id res chain seq x y z
N MET A 1 -46.88 50.30 20.01
CA MET A 1 -47.76 49.63 19.03
C MET A 1 -46.88 49.32 17.82
N ILE A 2 -46.54 48.10 17.41
CA ILE A 2 -47.11 46.75 17.52
C ILE A 2 -45.93 45.76 17.45
N ARG A 3 -45.92 44.73 18.31
CA ARG A 3 -45.06 43.52 18.18
C ARG A 3 -45.55 42.66 17.01
N LEU A 4 -44.68 41.83 16.42
CA LEU A 4 -44.91 40.43 16.00
C LEU A 4 -43.59 39.93 15.37
N ALA A 5 -42.69 39.30 16.13
CA ALA A 5 -42.62 37.85 16.39
C ALA A 5 -42.46 37.01 15.09
N THR A 6 -41.22 36.62 14.80
CA THR A 6 -40.87 35.56 13.84
C THR A 6 -41.10 34.18 14.46
N PRO A 7 -41.65 33.22 13.72
CA PRO A 7 -41.26 31.83 13.89
C PRO A 7 -40.83 31.17 12.57
N THR A 8 -39.62 30.62 12.63
CA THR A 8 -39.17 29.34 12.07
C THR A 8 -40.19 28.51 11.29
N SER A 9 -39.83 28.14 10.05
CA SER A 9 -40.12 26.80 9.53
C SER A 9 -39.16 26.47 8.38
N THR A 10 -38.05 25.83 8.75
CA THR A 10 -37.21 25.01 7.89
C THR A 10 -38.07 24.05 7.05
N ARG A 11 -37.97 24.12 5.73
CA ARG A 11 -38.43 23.06 4.82
C ARG A 11 -37.27 22.69 3.91
N VAL A 12 -36.45 21.76 4.40
CA VAL A 12 -35.49 21.05 3.55
C VAL A 12 -36.30 20.14 2.64
N ILE A 13 -36.33 20.48 1.35
CA ILE A 13 -36.91 19.64 0.31
C ILE A 13 -35.87 18.55 0.01
N PHE A 14 -36.02 17.38 0.64
CA PHE A 14 -35.38 16.15 0.18
C PHE A 14 -36.24 15.58 -0.96
N LEU A 15 -35.88 15.90 -2.20
CA LEU A 15 -36.47 15.28 -3.39
C LEU A 15 -35.69 13.98 -3.68
N PRO A 16 -36.37 12.82 -3.86
CA PRO A 16 -35.74 11.51 -3.87
C PRO A 16 -35.10 11.20 -5.23
N LEU A 17 -33.85 11.61 -5.42
CA LEU A 17 -33.02 11.18 -6.55
C LEU A 17 -32.28 9.86 -6.24
N LEU A 18 -32.88 8.95 -5.47
CA LEU A 18 -32.29 7.66 -5.10
C LEU A 18 -33.11 6.45 -5.59
N LEU A 19 -34.21 6.65 -6.31
CA LEU A 19 -35.02 5.54 -6.85
C LEU A 19 -34.95 5.38 -8.38
N LEU A 20 -34.22 6.23 -9.11
CA LEU A 20 -34.02 6.08 -10.56
C LEU A 20 -32.72 5.35 -10.93
N ILE A 21 -31.79 5.18 -9.99
CA ILE A 21 -30.52 4.48 -10.26
C ILE A 21 -30.65 2.95 -10.01
N CYS A 22 -31.62 2.52 -9.19
CA CYS A 22 -31.82 1.10 -8.88
C CYS A 22 -32.51 0.29 -10.00
N THR A 23 -33.22 0.91 -10.94
CA THR A 23 -33.89 0.18 -12.04
C THR A 23 -32.97 -0.08 -13.24
N ILE A 24 -31.88 0.68 -13.40
CA ILE A 24 -30.92 0.47 -14.50
C ILE A 24 -30.02 -0.75 -14.25
N PHE A 25 -29.77 -1.12 -12.98
CA PHE A 25 -28.94 -2.28 -12.64
C PHE A 25 -29.68 -3.61 -12.51
N PHE A 26 -31.02 -3.62 -12.42
CA PHE A 26 -31.79 -4.86 -12.22
C PHE A 26 -32.30 -5.52 -13.52
N PHE A 27 -32.16 -4.88 -14.68
CA PHE A 27 -32.70 -5.38 -15.95
C PHE A 27 -31.69 -5.50 -17.10
N LEU A 28 -30.38 -5.45 -16.83
CA LEU A 28 -29.40 -6.03 -17.75
C LEU A 28 -29.06 -7.43 -17.26
N PRO A 29 -29.34 -8.51 -18.02
CA PRO A 29 -28.76 -9.79 -17.71
C PRO A 29 -27.25 -9.67 -17.94
N GLN A 30 -26.49 -9.41 -16.87
CA GLN A 30 -25.06 -9.66 -16.81
C GLN A 30 -24.85 -11.17 -16.85
N THR A 31 -25.16 -11.79 -17.99
CA THR A 31 -24.45 -12.97 -18.41
C THR A 31 -23.07 -12.46 -18.83
N GLN A 32 -22.16 -12.32 -17.86
CA GLN A 32 -20.75 -12.46 -18.21
C GLN A 32 -20.63 -13.87 -18.78
N LYS A 33 -20.75 -13.99 -20.11
CA LYS A 33 -20.52 -15.26 -20.80
C LYS A 33 -19.16 -15.74 -20.32
N LEU A 34 -19.16 -16.88 -19.63
CA LEU A 34 -17.94 -17.62 -19.32
C LEU A 34 -17.09 -17.65 -20.59
N PRO A 35 -15.79 -17.35 -20.51
CA PRO A 35 -14.94 -17.33 -21.68
C PRO A 35 -15.14 -18.61 -22.49
N GLN A 36 -15.37 -18.47 -23.80
CA GLN A 36 -15.40 -19.62 -24.71
C GLN A 36 -14.17 -20.50 -24.44
N PRO A 37 -14.26 -21.84 -24.53
CA PRO A 37 -13.22 -22.75 -24.01
C PRO A 37 -11.80 -22.40 -24.48
N LYS A 38 -11.64 -21.95 -25.74
CA LYS A 38 -10.36 -21.47 -26.28
C LYS A 38 -9.85 -20.18 -25.62
N MET A 39 -10.75 -19.25 -25.30
CA MET A 39 -10.43 -18.03 -24.56
C MET A 39 -10.07 -18.35 -23.10
N ALA A 40 -10.82 -19.24 -22.44
CA ALA A 40 -10.51 -19.70 -21.08
C ALA A 40 -9.13 -20.34 -20.98
N GLU A 41 -8.78 -21.20 -21.94
CA GLU A 41 -7.48 -21.88 -22.01
C GLU A 41 -6.34 -20.89 -22.28
N SER A 42 -6.53 -19.95 -23.21
CA SER A 42 -5.52 -18.90 -23.47
C SER A 42 -5.30 -17.97 -22.28
N LEU A 43 -6.37 -17.62 -21.56
CA LEU A 43 -6.29 -16.81 -20.34
C LEU A 43 -5.59 -17.58 -19.23
N SER A 44 -5.97 -18.84 -19.00
CA SER A 44 -5.31 -19.73 -18.03
C SER A 44 -3.81 -19.85 -18.29
N ARG A 45 -3.42 -20.03 -19.57
CA ARG A 45 -2.01 -20.09 -19.98
C ARG A 45 -1.27 -18.76 -19.70
N ARG A 46 -1.88 -17.63 -20.07
CA ARG A 46 -1.33 -16.29 -19.78
C ARG A 46 -1.19 -16.02 -18.28
N TYR A 47 -2.19 -16.41 -17.48
CA TYR A 47 -2.14 -16.29 -16.03
C TYR A 47 -1.03 -17.18 -15.45
N SER A 48 -0.90 -18.43 -15.90
CA SER A 48 0.18 -19.33 -15.48
C SER A 48 1.56 -18.70 -15.75
N ASP A 49 1.74 -18.09 -16.92
CA ASP A 49 2.99 -17.41 -17.28
C ASP A 49 3.23 -16.17 -16.40
N ALA A 50 2.18 -15.42 -16.05
CA ALA A 50 2.28 -14.28 -15.14
C ALA A 50 2.68 -14.71 -13.71
N TYR A 51 2.05 -15.76 -13.17
CA TYR A 51 2.39 -16.29 -11.86
C TYR A 51 3.84 -16.79 -11.80
N LYS A 52 4.31 -17.49 -12.84
CA LYS A 52 5.71 -17.95 -12.95
C LYS A 52 6.70 -16.78 -12.94
N ARG A 53 6.41 -15.72 -13.70
CA ARG A 53 7.23 -14.49 -13.73
C ARG A 53 7.30 -13.80 -12.37
N MET A 54 6.28 -13.96 -11.53
CA MET A 54 6.21 -13.40 -10.19
C MET A 54 6.65 -14.38 -9.09
N PHE A 55 7.18 -15.56 -9.44
CA PHE A 55 7.57 -16.61 -8.49
C PHE A 55 6.41 -17.07 -7.58
N LEU A 56 5.22 -17.19 -8.17
CA LEU A 56 3.98 -17.58 -7.50
C LEU A 56 3.48 -18.93 -8.02
N ILE A 57 2.90 -19.72 -7.12
CA ILE A 57 2.18 -20.95 -7.44
C ILE A 57 0.71 -20.73 -7.09
N PRO A 58 -0.20 -20.57 -8.08
CA PRO A 58 -1.63 -20.43 -7.81
C PRO A 58 -2.22 -21.76 -7.31
N ARG A 59 -3.18 -21.67 -6.40
CA ARG A 59 -3.93 -22.81 -5.88
C ARG A 59 -5.37 -22.81 -6.41
N PRO A 60 -6.03 -23.98 -6.52
CA PRO A 60 -7.42 -24.06 -6.96
C PRO A 60 -8.42 -23.29 -6.09
N ASP A 61 -8.11 -23.08 -4.82
CA ASP A 61 -8.94 -22.32 -3.86
C ASP A 61 -8.80 -20.79 -3.99
N GLY A 62 -8.00 -20.30 -4.95
CA GLY A 62 -7.75 -18.88 -5.17
C GLY A 62 -6.65 -18.27 -4.30
N THR A 63 -5.99 -19.07 -3.46
CA THR A 63 -4.78 -18.66 -2.74
C THR A 63 -3.53 -18.79 -3.62
N ILE A 64 -2.40 -18.25 -3.13
CA ILE A 64 -1.11 -18.38 -3.80
C ILE A 64 -0.05 -18.86 -2.80
N THR A 65 0.92 -19.63 -3.28
CA THR A 65 2.17 -19.88 -2.56
C THR A 65 3.27 -19.03 -3.17
N ARG A 66 3.97 -18.25 -2.34
CA ARG A 66 5.14 -17.46 -2.74
C ARG A 66 6.38 -18.35 -2.62
N ILE A 67 7.10 -18.55 -3.72
CA ILE A 67 8.30 -19.42 -3.73
C ILE A 67 9.45 -18.75 -2.97
N ILE A 68 9.58 -17.44 -3.11
CA ILE A 68 10.49 -16.64 -2.29
C ILE A 68 9.72 -16.24 -1.03
N PRO A 69 10.15 -16.67 0.16
CA PRO A 69 9.45 -16.33 1.39
C PRO A 69 9.58 -14.83 1.67
N VAL A 70 8.52 -14.24 2.23
CA VAL A 70 8.54 -12.86 2.72
C VAL A 70 9.63 -12.77 3.78
N VAL A 71 10.59 -11.87 3.57
CA VAL A 71 11.69 -11.66 4.52
C VAL A 71 11.16 -10.86 5.71
N PHE A 72 11.34 -11.42 6.91
CA PHE A 72 10.93 -10.80 8.16
C PHE A 72 11.94 -9.76 8.64
N PRO A 73 11.51 -8.82 9.53
CA PRO A 73 12.38 -7.82 10.09
C PRO A 73 13.67 -8.42 10.65
N THR A 74 14.81 -7.88 10.23
CA THR A 74 16.13 -8.25 10.75
C THR A 74 16.92 -6.98 10.88
N ALA A 75 17.38 -6.65 12.08
CA ALA A 75 18.33 -5.55 12.23
C ALA A 75 19.69 -6.00 11.69
N ALA A 76 20.22 -5.31 10.68
CA ALA A 76 21.64 -5.42 10.36
C ALA A 76 22.25 -4.04 10.10
N THR A 77 23.50 -3.90 10.51
CA THR A 77 24.26 -2.66 10.39
C THR A 77 25.44 -2.91 9.46
N SER A 78 25.52 -2.19 8.34
CA SER A 78 26.70 -2.15 7.48
C SER A 78 27.56 -0.93 7.84
N THR A 79 28.87 -1.00 7.59
CA THR A 79 29.85 0.05 7.94
C THR A 79 29.63 1.40 7.23
N ALA A 80 28.91 1.39 6.10
CA ALA A 80 28.59 2.58 5.30
C ALA A 80 27.13 3.07 5.44
N LEU A 81 26.21 2.18 5.83
CA LEU A 81 24.78 2.49 5.91
C LEU A 81 24.12 1.67 7.03
N CYS A 82 23.50 2.37 7.97
CA CYS A 82 22.69 1.73 9.00
C CYS A 82 21.26 1.59 8.48
N TYR A 83 20.66 0.41 8.62
CA TYR A 83 19.24 0.26 8.46
C TYR A 83 18.61 -0.34 9.71
N LYS A 84 17.33 -0.04 9.93
CA LYS A 84 16.54 -0.64 11.00
C LYS A 84 15.11 -0.85 10.54
N ASP A 85 14.40 -1.72 11.23
CA ASP A 85 12.98 -1.95 11.01
C ASP A 85 12.16 -1.26 12.11
N SER A 86 11.07 -0.62 11.72
CA SER A 86 10.18 0.08 12.64
C SER A 86 8.73 -0.29 12.34
N VAL A 87 7.97 -0.64 13.39
CA VAL A 87 6.57 -1.02 13.25
C VAL A 87 5.72 0.22 13.01
N ILE A 88 4.84 0.15 12.00
CA ILE A 88 3.88 1.20 11.68
C ILE A 88 2.55 0.87 12.36
N ASN A 89 2.02 -0.33 12.13
CA ASN A 89 0.74 -0.77 12.69
C ASN A 89 0.83 -2.24 13.15
N GLN A 90 0.60 -2.45 14.45
CA GLN A 90 0.63 -3.78 15.08
C GLN A 90 -0.53 -4.68 14.61
N VAL A 91 -1.71 -4.11 14.39
CA VAL A 91 -2.92 -4.84 13.98
C VAL A 91 -2.78 -5.34 12.54
N ASN A 92 -2.38 -4.45 11.63
CA ASN A 92 -2.17 -4.78 10.23
C ASN A 92 -0.81 -5.47 9.97
N ARG A 93 0.05 -5.55 11.00
CA ARG A 93 1.41 -6.09 10.95
C ARG A 93 2.28 -5.41 9.87
N THR A 94 2.05 -4.12 9.65
CA THR A 94 2.83 -3.30 8.72
C THR A 94 3.98 -2.63 9.44
N TRP A 95 5.08 -2.48 8.73
CA TRP A 95 6.33 -1.94 9.24
C TRP A 95 7.12 -1.32 8.08
N ALA A 96 8.18 -0.60 8.37
CA ALA A 96 9.08 -0.07 7.36
C ALA A 96 10.55 -0.34 7.71
N ARG A 97 11.37 -0.53 6.67
CA ARG A 97 12.82 -0.51 6.79
C ARG A 97 13.33 0.90 6.51
N LEU A 98 14.02 1.49 7.48
CA LEU A 98 14.61 2.80 7.36
C LEU A 98 16.08 2.68 6.99
N PHE A 99 16.52 3.45 6.01
CA PHE A 99 17.93 3.52 5.57
C PHE A 99 18.47 4.92 5.85
N LEU A 100 19.45 5.00 6.76
CA LEU A 100 20.04 6.26 7.17
C LEU A 100 21.49 6.35 6.68
N PRO A 101 21.78 7.19 5.68
CA PRO A 101 23.16 7.51 5.32
C PRO A 101 23.80 8.37 6.40
N LYS A 102 25.14 8.34 6.50
CA LYS A 102 25.86 9.23 7.40
C LYS A 102 25.63 10.69 6.97
N SER A 103 25.13 11.51 7.88
CA SER A 103 24.88 12.92 7.66
C SER A 103 25.07 13.72 8.94
N GLY A 104 25.54 14.98 8.80
CA GLY A 104 25.60 15.95 9.90
C GLY A 104 24.36 16.85 10.01
N THR A 105 23.43 16.75 9.06
CA THR A 105 22.21 17.57 9.01
C THR A 105 20.98 16.71 8.77
N LYS A 106 19.79 17.29 9.01
CA LYS A 106 18.52 16.67 8.61
C LYS A 106 18.48 16.47 7.09
N LEU A 107 17.88 15.35 6.68
CA LEU A 107 17.83 14.86 5.30
C LEU A 107 16.39 14.91 4.77
N PRO A 108 16.20 15.17 3.47
CA PRO A 108 14.93 14.89 2.82
C PRO A 108 14.52 13.42 3.03
N ILE A 109 13.22 13.19 3.15
CA ILE A 109 12.67 11.85 3.38
C ILE A 109 12.09 11.32 2.07
N LEU A 110 12.48 10.11 1.69
CA LEU A 110 11.92 9.38 0.55
C LEU A 110 11.15 8.18 1.08
N VAL A 111 9.84 8.16 0.84
CA VAL A 111 9.01 6.98 1.15
C VAL A 111 9.00 6.07 -0.07
N PHE A 112 9.53 4.85 0.09
CA PHE A 112 9.68 3.88 -0.98
C PHE A 112 8.64 2.77 -0.86
N ILE A 113 7.93 2.50 -1.96
CA ILE A 113 6.94 1.44 -2.08
C ILE A 113 7.50 0.38 -3.03
N HIS A 114 7.68 -0.83 -2.53
CA HIS A 114 8.26 -1.90 -3.33
C HIS A 114 7.32 -2.39 -4.45
N GLY A 115 7.91 -3.07 -5.45
CA GLY A 115 7.17 -3.65 -6.57
C GLY A 115 6.53 -5.00 -6.25
N GLY A 116 6.20 -5.76 -7.29
CA GLY A 116 5.67 -7.14 -7.16
C GLY A 116 4.16 -7.27 -7.31
N GLY A 117 3.51 -6.29 -7.95
CA GLY A 117 2.11 -6.37 -8.37
C GLY A 117 1.10 -6.53 -7.22
N PHE A 118 1.44 -6.03 -6.03
CA PHE A 118 0.68 -6.18 -4.78
C PHE A 118 0.57 -7.61 -4.24
N VAL A 119 1.18 -8.58 -4.91
CA VAL A 119 1.06 -10.01 -4.56
C VAL A 119 2.37 -10.62 -4.09
N ASN A 120 3.50 -9.99 -4.38
CA ASN A 120 4.83 -10.45 -4.00
C ASN A 120 5.74 -9.30 -3.57
N GLY A 121 6.81 -9.65 -2.90
CA GLY A 121 7.89 -8.76 -2.48
C GLY A 121 7.76 -8.28 -1.04
N GLY A 122 8.73 -7.49 -0.60
CA GLY A 122 8.79 -6.90 0.74
C GLY A 122 9.90 -5.85 0.88
N ALA A 123 9.81 -5.06 1.95
CA ALA A 123 10.79 -4.00 2.25
C ALA A 123 12.19 -4.56 2.60
N ALA A 124 12.26 -5.81 3.07
CA ALA A 124 13.50 -6.52 3.38
C ALA A 124 14.02 -7.40 2.24
N ASP A 125 13.36 -7.44 1.08
CA ASP A 125 13.87 -8.23 -0.04
C ASP A 125 15.25 -7.71 -0.48
N PRO A 126 16.21 -8.59 -0.78
CA PRO A 126 17.58 -8.19 -1.12
C PRO A 126 17.66 -7.16 -2.26
N VAL A 127 16.78 -7.28 -3.27
CA VAL A 127 16.73 -6.37 -4.41
C VAL A 127 16.28 -4.97 -3.97
N HIS A 128 15.17 -4.87 -3.23
CA HIS A 128 14.67 -3.58 -2.74
C HIS A 128 15.60 -2.97 -1.70
N GLN A 129 16.16 -3.79 -0.81
CA GLN A 129 17.13 -3.37 0.18
C GLN A 129 18.38 -2.79 -0.45
N SER A 130 18.97 -3.48 -1.44
CA SER A 130 20.19 -2.99 -2.12
C SER A 130 19.92 -1.69 -2.86
N LEU A 131 18.77 -1.60 -3.56
CA LEU A 131 18.34 -0.38 -4.23
C LEU A 131 18.18 0.79 -3.25
N CYS A 132 17.45 0.58 -2.15
CA CYS A 132 17.26 1.62 -1.13
C CYS A 132 18.60 2.01 -0.48
N ALA A 133 19.47 1.04 -0.22
CA ALA A 133 20.77 1.31 0.38
C ALA A 133 21.66 2.19 -0.51
N GLU A 134 21.75 1.85 -1.79
CA GLU A 134 22.49 2.63 -2.78
C GLU A 134 21.87 4.02 -2.97
N ALA A 135 20.55 4.11 -3.10
CA ALA A 135 19.84 5.37 -3.27
C ALA A 135 19.98 6.30 -2.05
N ALA A 136 19.90 5.76 -0.83
CA ALA A 136 20.08 6.53 0.40
C ALA A 136 21.46 7.20 0.44
N GLY A 137 22.52 6.44 0.14
CA GLY A 137 23.89 6.94 0.11
C GLY A 137 24.15 7.93 -1.03
N ARG A 138 23.67 7.64 -2.25
CA ARG A 138 23.93 8.48 -3.43
C ARG A 138 23.13 9.77 -3.46
N LEU A 139 21.88 9.73 -2.99
CA LEU A 139 20.99 10.90 -3.01
C LEU A 139 21.06 11.71 -1.73
N GLY A 140 21.67 11.18 -0.66
CA GLY A 140 21.71 11.84 0.65
C GLY A 140 20.31 11.99 1.24
N VAL A 141 19.52 10.92 1.25
CA VAL A 141 18.14 10.93 1.74
C VAL A 141 17.92 9.86 2.80
N LEU A 142 17.03 10.14 3.76
CA LEU A 142 16.49 9.13 4.65
C LEU A 142 15.40 8.36 3.87
N ILE A 143 15.59 7.06 3.65
CA ILE A 143 14.58 6.25 2.97
C ILE A 143 13.73 5.50 3.99
N VAL A 144 12.41 5.53 3.81
CA VAL A 144 11.43 4.73 4.55
C VAL A 144 10.79 3.74 3.56
N SER A 145 11.28 2.51 3.52
CA SER A 145 10.78 1.44 2.65
C SER A 145 9.63 0.70 3.34
N VAL A 146 8.40 0.88 2.84
CA VAL A 146 7.17 0.41 3.50
C VAL A 146 6.89 -1.05 3.14
N ASN A 147 6.67 -1.88 4.16
CA ASN A 147 6.22 -3.26 4.02
C ASN A 147 4.70 -3.34 4.21
N TYR A 148 3.96 -3.17 3.12
CA TYR A 148 2.50 -3.16 3.10
C TYR A 148 1.91 -4.57 2.96
N ARG A 149 0.61 -4.73 3.22
CA ARG A 149 -0.08 -6.02 3.13
C ARG A 149 -0.28 -6.46 1.67
N LEU A 150 -0.08 -7.75 1.41
CA LEU A 150 -0.17 -8.32 0.07
C LEU A 150 -1.51 -9.04 -0.17
N ALA A 151 -1.91 -9.04 -1.44
CA ALA A 151 -2.95 -9.89 -1.97
C ALA A 151 -2.41 -11.31 -2.25
N PRO A 152 -3.27 -12.34 -2.25
CA PRO A 152 -4.72 -12.31 -2.13
C PRO A 152 -5.26 -12.19 -0.70
N GLU A 153 -4.41 -12.33 0.32
CA GLU A 153 -4.82 -12.33 1.74
C GLU A 153 -5.42 -10.98 2.13
N ASN A 154 -4.86 -9.89 1.60
CA ASN A 154 -5.33 -8.53 1.80
C ASN A 154 -5.47 -7.87 0.42
N ARG A 155 -6.65 -8.04 -0.19
CA ARG A 155 -6.94 -7.42 -1.49
C ARG A 155 -6.98 -5.90 -1.36
N LEU A 156 -6.81 -5.22 -2.49
CA LEU A 156 -7.01 -3.77 -2.56
C LEU A 156 -8.41 -3.41 -2.02
N PRO A 157 -8.54 -2.31 -1.24
CA PRO A 157 -7.58 -1.20 -1.10
C PRO A 157 -6.52 -1.35 0.01
N ALA A 158 -6.37 -2.51 0.67
CA ALA A 158 -5.53 -2.65 1.87
C ALA A 158 -4.10 -2.07 1.74
N ALA A 159 -3.41 -2.33 0.63
CA ALA A 159 -2.07 -1.79 0.38
C ALA A 159 -2.06 -0.25 0.28
N TYR A 160 -3.10 0.37 -0.27
CA TYR A 160 -3.21 1.82 -0.34
C TYR A 160 -3.43 2.43 1.04
N ASP A 161 -4.27 1.79 1.85
CA ASP A 161 -4.53 2.22 3.23
C ASP A 161 -3.23 2.14 4.06
N ASP A 162 -2.45 1.07 3.89
CA ASP A 162 -1.17 0.89 4.58
C ASP A 162 -0.14 1.94 4.16
N VAL A 163 -0.09 2.31 2.88
CA VAL A 163 0.82 3.35 2.38
C VAL A 163 0.39 4.73 2.88
N LEU A 164 -0.91 5.02 2.90
CA LEU A 164 -1.42 6.27 3.45
C LEU A 164 -1.14 6.39 4.95
N GLU A 165 -1.28 5.29 5.68
CA GLU A 165 -0.91 5.20 7.10
C GLU A 165 0.59 5.42 7.29
N ALA A 166 1.43 4.82 6.45
CA ALA A 166 2.88 5.02 6.48
C ALA A 166 3.28 6.48 6.21
N LEU A 167 2.65 7.14 5.23
CA LEU A 167 2.87 8.56 4.93
C LEU A 167 2.49 9.44 6.13
N THR A 168 1.36 9.15 6.77
CA THR A 168 0.92 9.83 7.98
C THR A 168 1.89 9.61 9.15
N TRP A 169 2.35 8.37 9.32
CA TRP A 169 3.34 7.99 10.33
C TRP A 169 4.68 8.71 10.15
N VAL A 170 5.13 8.90 8.90
CA VAL A 170 6.32 9.70 8.56
C VAL A 170 6.08 11.17 8.87
N ARG A 171 5.00 11.76 8.35
CA ARG A 171 4.63 13.18 8.55
C ARG A 171 4.60 13.53 10.04
N ASP A 172 4.02 12.66 10.85
CA ASP A 172 3.86 12.86 12.29
C ASP A 172 5.13 12.53 13.09
N GLY A 173 6.22 12.13 12.43
CA GLY A 173 7.52 11.84 13.06
C GLY A 173 7.46 10.72 14.10
N LYS A 174 6.66 9.68 13.85
CA LYS A 174 6.39 8.60 14.82
C LYS A 174 7.59 7.69 15.10
N ASP A 175 8.64 7.76 14.29
CA ASP A 175 9.91 7.08 14.52
C ASP A 175 11.03 8.05 14.91
N GLU A 176 11.92 7.57 15.75
CA GLU A 176 13.08 8.31 16.21
C GLU A 176 13.96 8.84 15.06
N TRP A 177 14.31 8.02 14.07
CA TRP A 177 15.18 8.43 12.97
C TRP A 177 14.48 9.42 12.04
N VAL A 178 13.19 9.22 11.79
CA VAL A 178 12.37 10.19 11.04
C VAL A 178 12.36 11.54 11.75
N ARG A 179 12.13 11.56 13.06
CA ARG A 179 12.07 12.80 13.84
C ARG A 179 13.42 13.51 13.99
N GLN A 180 14.48 12.74 14.24
CA GLN A 180 15.82 13.29 14.50
C GLN A 180 16.57 13.64 13.20
N PHE A 181 16.53 12.76 12.20
CA PHE A 181 17.34 12.91 10.99
C PHE A 181 16.52 13.30 9.75
N GLY A 182 15.19 13.19 9.78
CA GLY A 182 14.34 13.64 8.70
C GLY A 182 14.02 15.14 8.76
N ASP A 183 14.02 15.78 7.59
CA ASP A 183 13.45 17.11 7.34
C ASP A 183 11.95 16.96 7.05
N LEU A 184 11.12 17.25 8.05
CA LEU A 184 9.66 17.19 7.98
C LEU A 184 9.02 18.51 7.53
N SER A 185 9.83 19.51 7.16
CA SER A 185 9.32 20.81 6.69
C SER A 185 8.93 20.81 5.20
N ARG A 186 9.18 19.72 4.50
CA ARG A 186 8.95 19.51 3.06
C ARG A 186 7.94 18.39 2.86
#